data_AF-Q744Y8-F1
#
_entry.id   AF-Q744Y8-F1
#
_cell.length_a   1.000
_cell.length_b   1.000
_cell.length_c   1.000
_cell.angle_alpha   90.00
_cell.angle_beta   90.00
_cell.angle_gamma   90.00
#
_symmetry.space_group_name_H-M   'P 1'
#
loop_
_entity.id
_entity.type
_entity.pdbx_description
1 polymer ?
#
loop_
_entity_poly.entity_id
_entity_poly.type
_entity_poly.pdbx_seq_one_letter_code
_entity_poly.pdbx_strand_id
1 'polypeptide(L)'
;MVWQRWPTTGLAPPATSAAEYDTLISNLIATGVITDAGMSYFDVRPALRTPTLELRVCDSCPRADTIVLITALFRALVEREIQGLRTGVPAAIVVPPLGRAALWRAARSGLEGDLVDLIHPASRPAGDVVTDLVQMLRPQLEASGDWQAVEGLARKALTQGSSAARQRRAMRTRNDLFDVVDHLIAETAAVAPGAHGTLATRRNGSDGG
;
A
#
# COMPACT_ATOMS: atom_id res chain seq x y z
N MET A 1 0.66 15.75 7.71
CA MET A 1 -0.10 14.53 8.02
C MET A 1 -1.06 14.85 9.16
N VAL A 2 -2.37 14.82 8.90
CA VAL A 2 -3.41 15.31 9.83
C VAL A 2 -3.45 14.53 11.14
N TRP A 3 -3.22 13.22 11.07
CA TRP A 3 -3.37 12.29 12.21
C TRP A 3 -2.15 12.19 13.13
N GLN A 4 -0.99 12.78 12.79
CA GLN A 4 0.24 12.59 13.57
C GLN A 4 0.24 13.20 14.99
N ARG A 5 -0.82 13.93 15.36
CA ARG A 5 -1.05 14.36 16.75
C ARG A 5 -1.66 13.25 17.62
N TRP A 6 -2.19 12.19 17.01
CA TRP A 6 -2.78 11.07 17.73
C TRP A 6 -1.69 10.05 18.13
N PRO A 7 -1.57 9.66 19.41
CA PRO A 7 -0.46 8.84 19.89
C PRO A 7 -0.32 7.47 19.23
N THR A 8 -1.42 6.93 18.71
CA THR A 8 -1.50 5.61 18.07
C THR A 8 -1.47 5.68 16.54
N THR A 9 -0.96 6.78 15.96
CA THR A 9 -0.83 6.94 14.50
C THR A 9 0.59 6.66 14.02
N GLY A 10 0.69 6.05 12.83
CA GLY A 10 1.95 5.87 12.11
C GLY A 10 2.49 4.45 12.21
N LEU A 11 3.81 4.30 12.20
CA LEU A 11 4.43 2.97 12.25
C LEU A 11 4.02 2.24 13.53
N ALA A 12 3.59 0.99 13.36
CA ALA A 12 3.34 0.11 14.49
C ALA A 12 4.63 -0.07 15.31
N PRO A 13 4.57 -0.01 16.65
CA PRO A 13 5.70 -0.38 17.46
C PRO A 13 6.08 -1.85 17.22
N PRO A 14 7.37 -2.20 17.38
CA PRO A 14 7.80 -3.58 17.21
C PRO A 14 7.09 -4.49 18.21
N ALA A 15 6.66 -5.66 17.72
CA ALA A 15 6.14 -6.76 18.52
C ALA A 15 6.69 -8.06 17.94
N THR A 16 7.13 -8.97 18.81
CA THR A 16 7.73 -10.26 18.44
C THR A 16 6.72 -11.41 18.41
N SER A 17 5.52 -11.18 18.94
CA SER A 17 4.42 -12.16 18.94
C SER A 17 3.05 -11.48 18.91
N ALA A 18 2.01 -12.23 18.53
CA ALA A 18 0.63 -11.77 18.61
C ALA A 18 0.23 -11.39 20.05
N ALA A 19 0.65 -12.19 21.04
CA ALA A 19 0.36 -11.92 22.46
C ALA A 19 1.00 -10.62 22.97
N GLU A 20 2.21 -10.31 22.51
CA GLU A 20 2.88 -9.03 22.82
C GLU A 20 2.12 -7.85 22.21
N TYR A 21 1.66 -7.99 20.96
CA TYR A 21 0.82 -6.98 20.32
C TYR A 21 -0.51 -6.78 21.06
N ASP A 22 -1.20 -7.86 21.45
CA ASP A 22 -2.48 -7.79 22.17
C ASP A 22 -2.31 -7.15 23.56
N THR A 23 -1.19 -7.44 24.23
CA THR A 23 -0.84 -6.82 25.52
C THR A 23 -0.58 -5.32 25.36
N LEU A 24 0.15 -4.91 24.32
CA LEU A 24 0.36 -3.50 24.00
C LEU A 24 -0.97 -2.76 23.80
N ILE A 25 -1.87 -3.31 22.98
CA ILE A 25 -3.19 -2.69 22.74
C ILE A 25 -4.00 -2.62 24.03
N SER A 26 -4.02 -3.69 24.83
CA SER A 26 -4.72 -3.73 26.12
C SER A 26 -4.18 -2.68 27.09
N ASN A 27 -2.86 -2.49 27.15
CA ASN A 27 -2.24 -1.46 27.96
C ASN A 27 -2.62 -0.05 27.50
N LEU A 28 -2.61 0.20 26.19
CA LEU A 28 -3.04 1.50 25.63
C LEU A 28 -4.50 1.82 26.00
N ILE A 29 -5.39 0.83 25.95
CA ILE A 29 -6.79 0.97 26.40
C ILE A 29 -6.84 1.28 27.91
N ALA A 30 -6.07 0.56 28.73
CA ALA A 30 -6.03 0.77 30.17
C ALA A 30 -5.55 2.17 30.58
N THR A 31 -4.73 2.84 29.75
CA THR A 31 -4.34 4.25 30.00
C THR A 31 -5.47 5.26 29.75
N GLY A 32 -6.54 4.88 29.06
CA GLY A 32 -7.61 5.77 28.63
C GLY A 32 -7.27 6.64 27.41
N VAL A 33 -6.07 6.53 26.84
CA VAL A 33 -5.67 7.26 25.61
C VAL A 33 -6.48 6.80 24.39
N ILE A 34 -6.85 5.52 24.35
CA ILE A 34 -7.77 4.94 23.36
C ILE A 34 -8.90 4.19 24.06
N THR A 35 -10.09 4.21 23.46
CA THR A 35 -11.27 3.54 24.04
C THR A 35 -11.34 2.06 23.71
N ASP A 36 -10.86 1.67 22.53
CA ASP A 36 -10.87 0.28 22.05
C ASP A 36 -9.75 0.05 21.01
N ALA A 37 -9.56 -1.20 20.62
CA ALA A 37 -8.53 -1.61 19.66
C ALA A 37 -8.71 -0.98 18.26
N GLY A 38 -9.93 -0.56 17.90
CA GLY A 38 -10.26 0.17 16.68
C GLY A 38 -9.56 1.52 16.57
N MET A 39 -9.29 2.16 17.71
CA MET A 39 -8.55 3.42 17.80
C MET A 39 -7.03 3.27 17.74
N SER A 40 -6.52 2.08 17.38
CA SER A 40 -5.14 1.93 16.88
C SER A 40 -5.09 2.42 15.42
N TYR A 41 -4.42 3.54 15.16
CA TYR A 41 -4.29 4.14 13.82
C TYR A 41 -2.94 3.84 13.18
N PHE A 42 -2.38 2.66 13.47
CA PHE A 42 -1.14 2.24 12.85
C PHE A 42 -1.30 2.05 11.34
N ASP A 43 -0.25 2.39 10.59
CA ASP A 43 -0.20 2.34 9.12
C ASP A 43 -0.44 0.92 8.58
N VAL A 44 0.00 -0.09 9.34
CA VAL A 44 -0.29 -1.51 9.13
C VAL A 44 -0.64 -2.15 10.47
N ARG A 45 -1.66 -2.99 10.52
CA ARG A 45 -2.04 -3.73 11.75
C ARG A 45 -2.75 -5.05 11.44
N PRO A 46 -2.82 -5.99 12.39
CA PRO A 46 -3.81 -7.07 12.35
C PRO A 46 -5.24 -6.54 12.27
N ALA A 47 -6.07 -7.16 11.43
CA ALA A 47 -7.48 -6.86 11.36
C ALA A 47 -8.20 -7.32 12.63
N LEU A 48 -9.19 -6.55 13.08
CA LEU A 48 -9.89 -6.85 14.34
C LEU A 48 -10.90 -8.00 14.23
N ARG A 49 -11.38 -8.30 13.02
CA ARG A 49 -12.49 -9.23 12.79
C ARG A 49 -12.12 -10.42 11.92
N THR A 50 -10.96 -10.37 11.27
CA THR A 50 -10.52 -11.35 10.28
C THR A 50 -9.05 -11.68 10.50
N PRO A 51 -8.59 -12.90 10.17
CA PRO A 51 -7.20 -13.30 10.31
C PRO A 51 -6.35 -12.73 9.15
N THR A 52 -6.34 -11.41 9.00
CA THR A 52 -5.70 -10.68 7.90
C THR A 52 -4.90 -9.49 8.42
N LEU A 53 -4.01 -8.94 7.58
CA LEU A 53 -3.35 -7.66 7.83
C LEU A 53 -4.07 -6.54 7.06
N GLU A 54 -4.25 -5.40 7.70
CA GLU A 54 -4.85 -4.19 7.12
C GLU A 54 -3.74 -3.19 6.78
N LEU A 55 -3.66 -2.77 5.51
CA LEU A 55 -2.86 -1.61 5.06
C LEU A 55 -3.72 -0.36 5.14
N ARG A 56 -3.31 0.64 5.93
CA ARG A 56 -4.10 1.83 6.26
C ARG A 56 -3.40 3.15 5.95
N VAL A 57 -2.23 3.08 5.33
CA VAL A 57 -1.43 4.26 4.96
C VAL A 57 -1.93 4.95 3.68
N CYS A 58 -2.71 4.25 2.85
CA CYS A 58 -3.12 4.73 1.52
C CYS A 58 -4.35 5.65 1.57
N ASP A 59 -4.35 6.69 0.74
CA ASP A 59 -5.55 7.46 0.41
C ASP A 59 -6.48 6.67 -0.53
N SER A 60 -7.74 7.10 -0.63
CA SER A 60 -8.65 6.64 -1.67
C SER A 60 -8.07 6.95 -3.06
N CYS A 61 -7.91 5.91 -3.87
CA CYS A 61 -7.32 6.03 -5.21
C CYS A 61 -8.42 6.17 -6.27
N PRO A 62 -8.37 7.21 -7.14
CA PRO A 62 -9.40 7.40 -8.17
C PRO A 62 -9.28 6.42 -9.34
N ARG A 63 -8.21 5.61 -9.42
CA ARG A 63 -8.01 4.63 -10.51
C ARG A 63 -7.91 3.22 -9.96
N ALA A 64 -8.68 2.30 -10.53
CA ALA A 64 -8.63 0.87 -10.20
C ALA A 64 -7.23 0.28 -10.40
N ASP A 65 -6.54 0.66 -11.47
CA ASP A 65 -5.13 0.30 -11.75
C ASP A 65 -4.20 0.56 -10.54
N THR A 66 -4.37 1.70 -9.87
CA THR A 66 -3.55 2.07 -8.70
C THR A 66 -3.91 1.19 -7.50
N ILE A 67 -5.18 0.89 -7.30
CA ILE A 67 -5.64 -0.01 -6.24
C ILE A 67 -5.05 -1.41 -6.46
N VAL A 68 -5.17 -1.96 -7.67
CA VAL A 68 -4.63 -3.28 -8.03
C VAL A 68 -3.12 -3.33 -7.81
N LEU A 69 -2.39 -2.30 -8.23
CA LEU A 69 -0.94 -2.20 -8.02
C LEU A 69 -0.58 -2.24 -6.53
N ILE A 70 -1.23 -1.40 -5.71
CA ILE A 70 -0.97 -1.34 -4.26
C ILE A 70 -1.31 -2.68 -3.60
N THR A 71 -2.46 -3.27 -3.94
CA THR A 71 -2.90 -4.56 -3.38
C THR A 71 -1.93 -5.69 -3.72
N ALA A 72 -1.48 -5.79 -4.97
CA ALA A 72 -0.56 -6.84 -5.39
C ALA A 72 0.82 -6.67 -4.75
N LEU A 73 1.35 -5.44 -4.68
CA LEU A 73 2.61 -5.15 -3.99
C LEU A 73 2.53 -5.45 -2.49
N PHE A 74 1.43 -5.07 -1.83
CA PHE A 74 1.24 -5.35 -0.41
C PHE A 74 1.16 -6.86 -0.13
N ARG A 75 0.41 -7.61 -0.95
CA ARG A 75 0.35 -9.07 -0.86
C ARG A 75 1.72 -9.71 -1.05
N ALA A 76 2.47 -9.29 -2.07
CA ALA A 76 3.82 -9.79 -2.33
C ALA A 76 4.80 -9.48 -1.19
N LEU A 77 4.70 -8.29 -0.56
CA LEU A 77 5.46 -7.95 0.63
C LEU A 77 5.13 -8.90 1.79
N VAL A 78 3.85 -9.10 2.08
CA VAL A 78 3.42 -10.02 3.15
C VAL A 78 3.91 -11.45 2.91
N GLU A 79 3.78 -11.95 1.68
CA GLU A 79 4.29 -13.29 1.30
C GLU A 79 5.82 -13.39 1.46
N ARG A 80 6.55 -12.35 1.08
CA ARG A 80 8.00 -12.28 1.27
C ARG A 80 8.39 -12.33 2.74
N GLU A 81 7.73 -11.55 3.59
CA GLU A 81 8.01 -11.53 5.03
C GLU A 81 7.62 -12.87 5.70
N ILE A 82 6.50 -13.49 5.32
CA ILE A 82 6.13 -14.84 5.78
C ILE A 82 7.20 -15.87 5.40
N GLN A 83 7.69 -15.82 4.16
CA GLN A 83 8.75 -16.71 3.72
C GLN A 83 10.05 -16.46 4.49
N GLY A 84 10.42 -15.19 4.70
CA GLY A 84 11.57 -14.79 5.50
C GLY A 84 11.52 -15.41 6.89
N LEU A 85 10.40 -15.25 7.60
CA LEU A 85 10.17 -15.83 8.92
C LEU A 85 10.34 -17.36 8.92
N ARG A 86 9.77 -18.06 7.94
CA ARG A 86 9.90 -19.52 7.81
C ARG A 86 11.34 -19.98 7.59
N THR A 87 12.14 -19.16 6.92
CA THR A 87 13.56 -19.43 6.64
C THR A 87 14.52 -18.85 7.67
N GLY A 88 14.00 -18.25 8.76
CA GLY A 88 14.82 -17.67 9.82
C GLY A 88 15.52 -16.35 9.45
N VAL A 89 15.04 -15.64 8.43
CA VAL A 89 15.52 -14.28 8.10
C VAL A 89 15.00 -13.33 9.18
N PRO A 90 15.88 -12.59 9.87
CA PRO A 90 15.46 -11.62 10.87
C PRO A 90 14.62 -10.49 10.25
N ALA A 91 13.61 -10.01 10.99
CA ALA A 91 12.83 -8.85 10.58
C ALA A 91 13.71 -7.60 10.49
N ALA A 92 13.47 -6.77 9.48
CA ALA A 92 14.17 -5.49 9.34
C ALA A 92 13.81 -4.55 10.51
N ILE A 93 14.83 -4.05 11.20
CA ILE A 93 14.65 -3.06 12.27
C ILE A 93 14.68 -1.67 11.65
N VAL A 94 13.53 -1.00 11.62
CA VAL A 94 13.43 0.39 11.19
C VAL A 94 13.57 1.31 12.39
N VAL A 95 14.61 2.13 12.40
CA VAL A 95 14.79 3.18 13.42
C VAL A 95 13.64 4.19 13.31
N PRO A 96 12.82 4.41 14.36
CA PRO A 96 11.54 5.11 14.21
C PRO A 96 11.63 6.52 13.59
N PRO A 97 12.62 7.38 13.94
CA PRO A 97 12.83 8.64 13.23
C PRO A 97 13.03 8.50 11.72
N LEU A 98 13.78 7.50 11.25
CA LEU A 98 13.99 7.25 9.83
C LEU A 98 12.72 6.78 9.14
N GLY A 99 11.98 5.86 9.76
CA GLY A 99 10.70 5.40 9.23
C GLY A 99 9.68 6.55 9.10
N ARG A 100 9.59 7.43 10.11
CA ARG A 100 8.74 8.64 10.02
C ARG A 100 9.23 9.61 8.94
N ALA A 101 10.54 9.78 8.78
CA ALA A 101 11.11 10.63 7.73
C ALA A 101 10.79 10.08 6.33
N ALA A 102 10.86 8.76 6.13
CA ALA A 102 10.51 8.10 4.88
C ALA A 102 9.04 8.31 4.53
N LEU A 103 8.13 8.09 5.48
CA LEU A 103 6.70 8.29 5.27
C LEU A 103 6.36 9.76 4.98
N TRP A 104 6.96 10.69 5.74
CA TRP A 104 6.80 12.12 5.50
C TRP A 104 7.30 12.52 4.11
N ARG A 105 8.47 12.01 3.71
CA ARG A 105 9.06 12.30 2.41
C ARG A 105 8.19 11.76 1.28
N ALA A 106 7.70 10.53 1.39
CA ALA A 106 6.79 9.93 0.42
C ALA A 106 5.50 10.75 0.26
N ALA A 107 4.87 11.17 1.37
CA ALA A 107 3.67 12.00 1.34
C ALA A 107 3.91 13.39 0.73
N ARG A 108 5.11 13.95 0.91
CA ARG A 108 5.47 15.29 0.41
C ARG A 108 5.88 15.30 -1.07
N SER A 109 6.71 14.35 -1.48
CA SER A 109 7.33 14.29 -2.81
C SER A 109 6.49 13.54 -3.84
N GLY A 110 5.71 12.54 -3.40
CA GLY A 110 5.02 11.62 -4.30
C GLY A 110 5.99 10.86 -5.21
N LEU A 111 5.53 10.51 -6.40
CA LEU A 111 6.33 9.85 -7.43
C LEU A 111 7.21 10.83 -8.23
N GLU A 112 7.05 12.13 -7.99
CA GLU A 112 7.67 13.19 -8.78
C GLU A 112 9.01 13.69 -8.22
N GLY A 113 9.42 13.20 -7.05
CA GLY A 113 10.64 13.65 -6.40
C GLY A 113 11.38 12.50 -5.73
N ASP A 114 12.16 12.85 -4.72
CA ASP A 114 12.97 11.87 -4.00
C ASP A 114 12.21 11.25 -2.83
N LEU A 115 12.54 9.98 -2.56
CA LEU A 115 12.16 9.19 -1.40
C LEU A 115 13.38 8.92 -0.50
N VAL A 116 13.12 8.38 0.69
CA VAL A 116 14.19 7.93 1.60
C VAL A 116 14.40 6.43 1.40
N ASP A 117 15.63 6.05 1.06
CA ASP A 117 16.08 4.66 1.12
C ASP A 117 16.35 4.28 2.57
N LEU A 118 15.70 3.23 3.07
CA LEU A 118 15.88 2.78 4.45
C LEU A 118 16.97 1.70 4.61
N ILE A 119 17.40 1.07 3.52
CA ILE A 119 18.47 0.06 3.52
C ILE A 119 19.83 0.78 3.57
N HIS A 120 19.99 1.79 2.71
CA HIS A 120 21.16 2.66 2.69
C HIS A 120 20.68 4.12 2.83
N PRO A 121 20.56 4.66 4.06
CA PRO A 121 19.96 5.97 4.33
C PRO A 121 20.42 7.08 3.39
N ALA A 122 19.60 7.37 2.39
CA ALA A 122 19.89 8.33 1.33
C ALA A 122 18.60 8.89 0.69
N SER A 123 18.71 10.06 0.08
CA SER A 123 17.69 10.59 -0.83
C SER A 123 17.86 9.93 -2.19
N ARG A 124 16.81 9.30 -2.73
CA ARG A 124 16.84 8.63 -4.04
C ARG A 124 15.60 8.97 -4.86
N PRO A 125 15.69 9.08 -6.18
CA PRO A 125 14.52 9.28 -7.04
C PRO A 125 13.45 8.22 -6.79
N ALA A 126 12.18 8.63 -6.70
CA ALA A 126 11.07 7.70 -6.47
C ALA A 126 11.01 6.57 -7.52
N GLY A 127 11.36 6.88 -8.76
CA GLY A 127 11.42 5.91 -9.86
C GLY A 127 12.35 4.74 -9.55
N ASP A 128 13.55 5.03 -9.04
CA ASP A 128 14.54 4.01 -8.70
C ASP A 128 14.05 3.16 -7.52
N VAL A 129 13.57 3.81 -6.46
CA VAL A 129 13.09 3.12 -5.25
C VAL A 129 11.89 2.20 -5.55
N VAL A 130 10.94 2.65 -6.36
CA VAL A 130 9.78 1.84 -6.76
C VAL A 130 10.20 0.70 -7.69
N THR A 131 11.12 0.95 -8.63
CA THR A 131 11.62 -0.09 -9.53
C THR A 131 12.35 -1.18 -8.74
N ASP A 132 13.23 -0.80 -7.81
CA ASP A 132 13.94 -1.73 -6.94
C ASP A 132 12.97 -2.56 -6.08
N LEU A 133 11.92 -1.93 -5.53
CA LEU A 133 10.88 -2.63 -4.78
C LEU A 133 10.17 -3.69 -5.63
N VAL A 134 9.75 -3.33 -6.85
CA VAL A 134 9.08 -4.25 -7.76
C VAL A 134 9.99 -5.42 -8.11
N GLN A 135 11.26 -5.16 -8.45
CA GLN A 135 12.24 -6.21 -8.77
C GLN A 135 12.53 -7.12 -7.57
N MET A 136 12.63 -6.56 -6.37
CA MET A 136 12.83 -7.31 -5.13
C MET A 136 11.66 -8.28 -4.85
N LEU A 137 10.43 -7.89 -5.21
CA LEU A 137 9.22 -8.70 -5.05
C LEU A 137 8.94 -9.65 -6.22
N ARG A 138 9.80 -9.67 -7.24
CA ARG A 138 9.62 -10.49 -8.45
C ARG A 138 9.32 -11.97 -8.14
N PRO A 139 10.01 -12.66 -7.22
CA PRO A 139 9.72 -14.07 -6.95
C PRO A 139 8.28 -14.32 -6.48
N GLN A 140 7.75 -13.46 -5.62
CA GLN A 140 6.38 -13.56 -5.09
C GLN A 140 5.34 -13.21 -6.16
N LEU A 141 5.65 -12.19 -6.98
CA LEU A 141 4.81 -11.77 -8.09
C LEU A 141 4.75 -12.82 -9.20
N GLU A 142 5.87 -13.50 -9.52
CA GLU A 142 5.90 -14.61 -10.48
C GLU A 142 5.12 -15.83 -9.93
N ALA A 143 5.30 -16.18 -8.65
CA ALA A 143 4.59 -17.29 -8.02
C ALA A 143 3.05 -17.11 -8.01
N SER A 144 2.59 -15.86 -7.98
CA SER A 144 1.16 -15.52 -8.02
C SER A 144 0.63 -15.22 -9.43
N GLY A 145 1.48 -15.18 -10.45
CA GLY A 145 1.11 -14.85 -11.82
C GLY A 145 0.88 -13.35 -12.08
N ASP A 146 1.24 -12.48 -11.15
CA ASP A 146 0.97 -11.04 -11.19
C ASP A 146 2.14 -10.22 -11.74
N TRP A 147 3.30 -10.83 -12.01
CA TRP A 147 4.53 -10.14 -12.41
C TRP A 147 4.34 -9.13 -13.55
N GLN A 148 3.83 -9.59 -14.70
CA GLN A 148 3.69 -8.73 -15.88
C GLN A 148 2.69 -7.59 -15.64
N ALA A 149 1.61 -7.85 -14.89
CA ALA A 149 0.61 -6.84 -14.57
C ALA A 149 1.20 -5.77 -13.63
N VAL A 150 1.87 -6.18 -12.56
CA VAL A 150 2.46 -5.27 -11.56
C VAL A 150 3.60 -4.45 -12.16
N GLU A 151 4.49 -5.06 -12.93
CA GLU A 151 5.59 -4.35 -13.60
C GLU A 151 5.05 -3.29 -14.59
N GLY A 152 4.05 -3.66 -15.39
CA GLY A 152 3.38 -2.74 -16.31
C GLY A 152 2.68 -1.59 -15.59
N LEU A 153 1.94 -1.88 -14.52
CA LEU A 153 1.22 -0.89 -13.71
C LEU A 153 2.18 0.06 -12.99
N ALA A 154 3.29 -0.44 -12.44
CA ALA A 154 4.31 0.37 -11.78
C ALA A 154 4.97 1.34 -12.77
N ARG A 155 5.37 0.85 -13.94
CA ARG A 155 5.92 1.68 -15.02
C ARG A 155 4.92 2.74 -15.49
N LYS A 156 3.65 2.37 -15.64
CA LYS A 156 2.57 3.32 -15.97
C LYS A 156 2.40 4.38 -14.88
N ALA A 157 2.43 4.01 -13.61
CA ALA A 157 2.34 4.95 -12.50
C ALA A 157 3.51 5.95 -12.47
N LEU A 158 4.74 5.48 -12.69
CA LEU A 158 5.93 6.32 -12.75
C LEU A 158 5.91 7.28 -13.95
N THR A 159 5.43 6.84 -15.12
CA THR A 159 5.34 7.71 -16.30
C THR A 159 4.21 8.73 -16.22
N GLN A 160 3.06 8.36 -15.64
CA GLN A 160 1.90 9.25 -15.54
C GLN A 160 1.94 10.16 -14.31
N GLY A 161 2.73 9.81 -13.30
CA GLY A 161 2.80 10.50 -12.02
C GLY A 161 1.61 10.22 -11.10
N SER A 162 1.74 10.65 -9.85
CA SER A 162 0.77 10.52 -8.76
C SER A 162 -0.57 11.19 -9.09
N SER A 163 -1.65 10.78 -8.41
CA SER A 163 -2.95 11.45 -8.54
C SER A 163 -2.82 12.95 -8.20
N ALA A 164 -2.06 13.29 -7.15
CA ALA A 164 -1.82 14.67 -6.78
C ALA A 164 -1.13 15.47 -7.91
N ALA A 165 -0.16 14.89 -8.62
CA ALA A 165 0.47 15.56 -9.76
C ALA A 165 -0.50 15.74 -10.94
N ARG A 166 -1.37 14.77 -11.21
CA ARG A 166 -2.41 14.86 -12.25
C ARG A 166 -3.44 15.93 -11.92
N GLN A 167 -3.95 15.96 -10.68
CA GLN A 167 -4.85 16.99 -10.18
C GLN A 167 -4.23 18.39 -10.27
N ARG A 168 -2.97 18.56 -9.87
CA ARG A 168 -2.24 19.84 -10.02
C ARG A 168 -2.10 20.24 -11.49
N ARG A 169 -1.96 19.30 -12.43
CA ARG A 169 -1.94 19.60 -13.87
C ARG A 169 -3.31 20.06 -14.36
N ALA A 170 -4.39 19.36 -13.98
CA ALA A 170 -5.76 19.74 -14.32
C ALA A 170 -6.06 21.17 -13.85
N MET A 171 -5.79 21.47 -12.57
CA MET A 171 -6.00 22.81 -11.99
C MET A 171 -5.26 23.91 -12.75
N ARG A 172 -4.02 23.67 -13.20
CA ARG A 172 -3.21 24.69 -13.90
C ARG A 172 -3.78 25.11 -15.26
N THR A 173 -4.73 24.36 -15.81
CA THR A 173 -5.34 24.69 -17.11
C THR A 173 -6.13 25.98 -17.05
N ARG A 174 -7.00 26.15 -16.05
CA ARG A 174 -7.81 27.37 -15.86
C ARG A 174 -7.66 28.02 -14.48
N ASN A 175 -6.78 27.48 -13.64
CA ASN A 175 -6.65 27.83 -12.22
C ASN A 175 -7.98 27.66 -11.45
N ASP A 176 -8.71 26.59 -11.77
CA ASP A 176 -10.05 26.32 -11.27
C ASP A 176 -10.08 24.98 -10.52
N LEU A 177 -10.72 24.95 -9.34
CA LEU A 177 -10.90 23.72 -8.57
C LEU A 177 -11.92 22.78 -9.22
N PHE A 178 -12.85 23.29 -10.01
CA PHE A 178 -13.79 22.44 -10.74
C PHE A 178 -13.07 21.54 -11.75
N ASP A 179 -11.97 22.00 -12.36
CA ASP A 179 -11.13 21.15 -13.24
C ASP A 179 -10.57 19.93 -12.50
N VAL A 180 -10.29 20.06 -11.19
CA VAL A 180 -9.81 18.94 -10.37
C VAL A 180 -10.92 17.93 -10.10
N VAL A 181 -12.13 18.43 -9.79
CA VAL A 181 -13.31 17.59 -9.53
C VAL A 181 -13.69 16.83 -10.79
N ASP A 182 -13.81 17.51 -11.92
CA ASP A 182 -14.15 16.91 -13.21
C ASP A 182 -13.11 15.86 -13.62
N HIS A 183 -11.83 16.15 -13.39
CA HIS A 183 -10.76 15.19 -13.63
C HIS A 183 -10.89 13.94 -12.76
N LEU A 184 -11.18 14.09 -11.46
CA LEU A 184 -11.37 12.95 -10.54
C LEU A 184 -12.60 12.11 -10.87
N ILE A 185 -13.70 12.75 -11.28
CA ILE A 185 -14.90 12.05 -11.76
C ILE A 185 -14.54 11.20 -12.99
N ALA A 186 -13.84 11.78 -13.97
CA ALA A 186 -13.42 11.07 -15.17
C ALA A 186 -12.47 9.90 -14.87
N GLU A 187 -11.51 10.07 -13.97
CA GLU A 187 -10.60 8.98 -13.57
C GLU A 187 -11.31 7.83 -12.87
N THR A 188 -12.29 8.15 -12.02
CA THR A 188 -13.04 7.16 -11.23
C THR A 188 -14.06 6.40 -12.08
N ALA A 189 -14.69 7.07 -13.05
CA ALA A 189 -15.64 6.46 -13.97
C ALA A 189 -14.98 5.64 -15.09
N ALA A 190 -13.69 5.87 -15.36
CA ALA A 190 -12.95 5.13 -16.38
C ALA A 190 -12.77 3.66 -15.97
N VAL A 191 -13.61 2.78 -16.50
CA VAL A 191 -13.44 1.33 -16.39
C VAL A 191 -12.24 0.92 -17.23
N ALA A 192 -11.29 0.18 -16.64
CA ALA A 192 -10.17 -0.39 -17.37
C ALA A 192 -10.69 -1.36 -18.46
N PRO A 193 -10.33 -1.17 -19.74
CA PRO A 193 -10.65 -2.16 -20.77
C PRO A 193 -9.84 -3.43 -20.49
N GLY A 194 -10.50 -4.49 -20.01
CA GLY A 194 -9.86 -5.79 -19.75
C GLY A 194 -10.57 -6.75 -18.78
N ALA A 195 -11.58 -6.31 -18.02
CA ALA A 195 -12.28 -7.15 -17.04
C ALA A 195 -13.35 -8.10 -17.62
N HIS A 196 -13.17 -8.60 -18.85
CA HIS A 196 -13.98 -9.68 -19.42
C HIS A 196 -13.10 -10.91 -19.66
N GLY A 197 -12.66 -11.52 -18.55
CA GLY A 197 -12.26 -12.93 -18.57
C GLY A 197 -13.52 -13.79 -18.68
N THR A 198 -13.73 -14.41 -19.83
CA THR A 198 -14.79 -15.40 -20.05
C THR A 198 -14.63 -16.53 -19.03
N LEU A 199 -15.48 -16.55 -18.00
CA LEU A 199 -15.68 -17.77 -17.20
C LEU A 199 -16.34 -18.80 -18.12
N ALA A 200 -15.52 -19.71 -18.65
CA ALA A 200 -16.01 -20.92 -19.28
C ALA A 200 -16.80 -21.72 -18.24
N THR A 201 -18.13 -21.71 -18.38
CA THR A 201 -19.05 -22.55 -17.63
C THR A 201 -18.79 -23.99 -18.05
N ARG A 202 -18.02 -24.74 -17.25
CA ARG A 202 -18.01 -26.21 -17.34
C ARG A 202 -19.39 -26.71 -16.91
N ARG A 203 -20.23 -27.05 -17.89
CA ARG A 203 -21.38 -27.92 -17.66
C ARG A 203 -20.85 -29.32 -17.34
N ASN A 204 -20.89 -29.71 -16.07
CA ASN A 204 -20.87 -31.12 -15.71
C ASN A 204 -22.22 -31.73 -16.12
N GLY A 205 -22.22 -32.42 -17.26
CA GLY A 205 -23.26 -33.38 -17.59
C GLY A 205 -22.84 -34.73 -17.01
N SER A 206 -23.44 -35.10 -15.88
CA SER A 206 -23.51 -36.48 -15.42
C SER A 206 -24.99 -36.79 -15.23
N ASP A 207 -25.58 -37.48 -16.21
CA ASP A 207 -26.80 -38.26 -16.05
C ASP A 207 -26.94 -39.24 -17.23
N GLY A 208 -27.08 -40.52 -16.91
CA GLY A 208 -27.77 -41.52 -17.74
C GLY A 208 -26.92 -42.48 -18.57
N GLY A 209 -26.72 -43.70 -18.06
CA GLY A 209 -26.23 -44.86 -18.81
C GLY A 209 -25.75 -45.99 -17.91
#